data_AF-A0A7J9BCV6-F1
#
_entry.id   AF-A0A7J9BCV6-F1
#
_cell.length_a   1.000
_cell.length_b   1.000
_cell.length_c   1.000
_cell.angle_alpha   90.00
_cell.angle_beta   90.00
_cell.angle_gamma   90.00
#
_symmetry.space_group_name_H-M   'P 1'
#
loop_
_entity.id
_entity.type
_entity.pdbx_description
1 polymer ?
#
loop_
_entity_poly.entity_id
_entity_poly.type
_entity_poly.pdbx_seq_one_letter_code
_entity_poly.pdbx_strand_id
1 'polypeptide(L)' 'MVIQENVQKLYQTLCEVEGLTEDEYFHALRKIAVYPTKMLVIYNLPSSVRLD' A
#
# COMPACT_ATOMS: atom_id res chain seq x y z
N MET A 1 9.96 -11.63 4.67
CA MET A 1 10.50 -11.16 3.37
C MET A 1 10.58 -9.65 3.43
N VAL A 2 11.78 -9.06 3.41
CA VAL A 2 12.04 -7.64 3.76
C VAL A 2 11.11 -6.64 3.06
N ILE A 3 10.68 -6.93 1.84
CA ILE A 3 9.80 -6.05 1.05
C ILE A 3 8.36 -6.01 1.58
N GLN A 4 7.79 -7.13 2.05
CA GLN A 4 6.42 -7.17 2.59
C GLN A 4 6.31 -6.40 3.89
N GLU A 5 7.28 -6.56 4.79
CA GLU A 5 7.33 -5.83 6.05
C GLU A 5 7.45 -4.32 5.83
N ASN A 6 8.23 -3.90 4.83
CA ASN A 6 8.36 -2.49 4.48
C ASN A 6 7.06 -1.92 3.89
N VAL A 7 6.35 -2.68 3.05
CA VAL A 7 5.04 -2.28 2.51
C VAL A 7 4.00 -2.14 3.62
N GLN A 8 3.96 -3.10 4.55
CA GLN A 8 3.01 -3.08 5.65
C GLN A 8 3.27 -1.91 6.61
N LYS A 9 4.54 -1.64 6.93
CA LYS A 9 4.92 -0.46 7.71
C LYS A 9 4.53 0.84 7.00
N LEU A 10 4.76 0.93 5.69
CA LEU A 10 4.41 2.11 4.90
C LEU A 10 2.89 2.34 4.83
N TYR A 11 2.11 1.28 4.67
CA TYR A 11 0.65 1.33 4.73
C TYR A 11 0.17 1.81 6.10
N GLN A 12 0.73 1.27 7.17
CA GLN A 12 0.38 1.66 8.54
C GLN A 12 0.72 3.12 8.83
N THR A 13 1.91 3.60 8.44
CA THR A 13 2.29 5.01 8.57
C THR A 13 1.37 5.93 7.76
N LEU A 14 0.90 5.48 6.59
CA LEU A 14 -0.07 6.24 5.81
C LEU A 14 -1.43 6.31 6.51
N CYS A 15 -1.95 5.21 7.07
CA CYS A 15 -3.21 5.22 7.83
C CYS A 15 -3.23 6.15 9.05
N GLU A 16 -2.06 6.50 9.60
CA GLU A 16 -1.93 7.45 10.72
C GLU A 16 -2.02 8.92 10.28
N VAL A 17 -1.98 9.20 8.98
CA VAL A 17 -2.11 10.56 8.43
C VAL A 17 -3.59 10.92 8.32
N GLU A 18 -4.05 11.82 9.19
CA GLU A 18 -5.42 12.34 9.12
C GLU A 18 -5.69 13.11 7.82
N GLY A 19 -6.91 12.94 7.29
CA GLY A 19 -7.38 13.67 6.12
C GLY A 19 -7.10 13.01 4.77
N LEU A 20 -6.41 11.86 4.74
CA LEU A 20 -6.26 11.06 3.54
C LEU A 20 -7.41 10.04 3.41
N THR A 21 -7.96 9.97 2.20
CA THR A 21 -8.94 8.96 1.80
C THR A 21 -8.26 7.65 1.40
N GLU A 22 -9.03 6.56 1.37
CA GLU A 22 -8.51 5.23 1.00
C GLU A 22 -7.85 5.24 -0.40
N ASP A 23 -8.47 5.92 -1.36
CA ASP A 23 -7.95 6.08 -2.72
C ASP A 23 -6.61 6.83 -2.77
N GLU A 24 -6.41 7.82 -1.90
CA GLU A 24 -5.16 8.58 -1.82
C GLU A 24 -4.03 7.75 -1.22
N TYR A 25 -4.34 6.87 -0.25
CA TYR A 25 -3.38 5.90 0.26
C TYR A 25 -2.90 4.96 -0.86
N PHE A 26 -3.83 4.43 -1.66
CA PHE A 26 -3.47 3.56 -2.78
C PHE A 26 -2.67 4.28 -3.85
N HIS A 27 -3.02 5.54 -4.15
CA HIS A 27 -2.27 6.33 -5.10
C HIS A 27 -0.83 6.58 -4.63
N ALA A 28 -0.64 6.93 -3.36
CA ALA A 28 0.67 7.15 -2.76
C ALA A 28 1.52 5.86 -2.78
N LEU A 29 0.95 4.73 -2.35
CA LEU A 29 1.61 3.43 -2.38
C LEU A 29 2.00 2.99 -3.79
N ARG A 30 1.13 3.22 -4.78
CA ARG A 30 1.38 2.89 -6.19
C ARG A 30 2.46 3.77 -6.82
N LYS A 31 2.66 5.01 -6.34
CA LYS A 31 3.76 5.89 -6.74
C LYS A 31 5.10 5.46 -6.13
N ILE A 32 5.12 5.09 -4.85
CA ILE A 32 6.35 4.75 -4.11
C ILE A 32 6.88 3.37 -4.51
N ALA A 33 5.98 2.43 -4.79
CA ALA A 33 6.38 1.09 -5.13
C ALA A 33 6.96 1.02 -6.56
N VAL A 34 8.12 0.39 -6.75
CA VAL A 34 8.72 0.09 -8.06
C VAL A 34 8.31 -1.34 -8.48
N TYR A 35 8.37 -1.71 -9.76
CA TYR A 35 8.00 -3.03 -10.30
C TYR A 35 9.05 -4.10 -9.88
N PRO A 36 9.03 -4.59 -8.63
CA PRO A 36 8.10 -5.64 -8.19
C PRO A 36 7.32 -5.35 -6.89
N THR A 37 7.73 -4.34 -6.12
CA THR A 37 7.04 -3.83 -4.93
C THR A 37 5.60 -3.42 -5.24
N LYS A 38 5.29 -2.92 -6.46
CA LYS A 38 3.89 -2.57 -6.83
C LYS A 38 2.97 -3.78 -6.76
N MET A 39 3.45 -4.92 -7.23
CA MET A 39 2.69 -6.17 -7.24
C MET A 39 2.50 -6.69 -5.83
N LEU A 40 3.54 -6.58 -4.98
CA LEU A 40 3.45 -6.94 -3.57
C LEU A 40 2.55 -6.00 -2.78
N VAL A 41 2.56 -4.70 -3.04
CA VAL A 41 1.56 -3.78 -2.46
C VAL A 41 0.18 -4.30 -2.80
N ILE A 42 -0.16 -4.47 -4.08
CA ILE A 42 -1.49 -4.94 -4.51
C ILE A 42 -1.87 -6.29 -3.89
N TYR A 43 -0.94 -7.24 -3.79
CA TYR A 43 -1.21 -8.57 -3.23
C TYR A 43 -1.37 -8.61 -1.70
N ASN A 44 -0.70 -7.73 -0.97
CA ASN A 44 -0.75 -7.69 0.50
C ASN A 44 -1.81 -6.71 1.03
N LEU A 45 -2.54 -6.04 0.15
CA LEU A 45 -3.68 -5.22 0.56
C LEU A 45 -4.86 -6.09 1.02
N PRO A 46 -5.72 -5.55 1.91
CA PRO A 46 -6.96 -6.22 2.31
C PRO A 46 -7.77 -6.63 1.08
N SER A 47 -8.41 -7.80 1.11
CA SER A 47 -9.19 -8.32 -0.03
C SER A 47 -10.31 -7.38 -0.46
N SER A 48 -10.83 -6.54 0.43
CA SER A 48 -11.86 -5.53 0.14
C SER A 48 -11.43 -4.45 -0.87
N VAL A 49 -10.12 -4.24 -1.05
CA VAL A 49 -9.56 -3.19 -1.91
C VAL A 49 -8.69 -3.74 -3.04
N ARG A 50 -8.56 -5.07 -3.13
CA ARG A 50 -7.96 -5.72 -4.29
C ARG A 50 -8.97 -5.61 -5.43
N LEU A 51 -8.63 -4.84 -6.46
CA LEU A 51 -9.38 -4.83 -7.72
C LEU A 51 -9.34 -6.26 -8.29
N ASP A 52 -10.49 -6.93 -8.34
CA ASP A 52 -10.67 -8.21 -9.03
C ASP A 52 -10.30 -8.11 -10.53
#